data_AF-A0A966UE63-F1
#
_entry.id   AF-A0A966UE63-F1
#
_cell.length_a   1.000
_cell.length_b   1.000
_cell.length_c   1.000
_cell.angle_alpha   90.00
_cell.angle_beta   90.00
_cell.angle_gamma   90.00
#
_symmetry.space_group_name_H-M   'P 1'
#
loop_
_entity.id
_entity.type
_entity.pdbx_description
1 polymer ?
#
loop_
_entity_poly.entity_id
_entity_poly.type
_entity_poly.pdbx_seq_one_letter_code
_entity_poly.pdbx_strand_id
1 'polypeptide(L)'
;MGAKAKTRIGAHVPTSGGLVKRALGYAQAIEAETIQIFASNPRGWAMPESNRAADEEFRNQVAALDITTYVHAPFLINLGSPTEGTYENSLASTEYSLKRSRELGALGAVIH
;
A
#
# COMPACT_ATOMS: atom_id res chain seq x y z
N MET A 1 -27.12 -18.49 -9.91
CA MET A 1 -25.68 -18.48 -10.28
C MET A 1 -25.11 -17.14 -9.82
N GLY A 2 -24.27 -17.12 -8.78
CA GLY A 2 -23.62 -15.88 -8.36
C GLY A 2 -22.68 -15.40 -9.47
N ALA A 3 -22.67 -14.10 -9.74
CA ALA A 3 -21.75 -13.52 -10.72
C ALA A 3 -20.31 -13.93 -10.36
N LYS A 4 -19.58 -14.50 -11.33
CA LYS A 4 -18.17 -14.85 -11.16
C LYS A 4 -17.41 -13.56 -10.84
N ALA A 5 -16.69 -13.52 -9.71
CA ALA A 5 -15.91 -12.35 -9.33
C ALA A 5 -14.97 -11.97 -10.49
N LYS A 6 -15.02 -10.70 -10.92
CA LYS A 6 -14.19 -10.19 -12.01
C LYS A 6 -12.72 -10.21 -11.57
N THR A 7 -11.83 -10.78 -12.38
CA THR A 7 -10.38 -10.69 -12.15
C THR A 7 -9.97 -9.23 -12.35
N ARG A 8 -9.59 -8.56 -11.26
CA ARG A 8 -9.08 -7.19 -11.30
C ARG A 8 -7.62 -7.19 -11.77
N ILE A 9 -7.29 -6.32 -12.71
CA ILE A 9 -5.93 -6.15 -13.22
C ILE A 9 -5.41 -4.76 -12.88
N GLY A 10 -4.12 -4.66 -12.59
CA GLY A 10 -3.45 -3.37 -12.49
C GLY A 10 -1.97 -3.54 -12.15
N ALA A 11 -1.40 -2.59 -11.41
CA ALA A 11 0.04 -2.50 -11.23
C ALA A 11 0.46 -2.03 -9.84
N HIS A 12 1.75 -2.22 -9.54
CA HIS A 12 2.39 -1.51 -8.45
C HIS A 12 2.71 -0.07 -8.89
N VAL A 13 2.03 0.91 -8.31
CA VAL A 13 2.04 2.31 -8.79
C VAL A 13 2.98 3.19 -7.94
N PRO A 14 3.60 4.23 -8.54
CA PRO A 14 4.53 5.09 -7.82
C PRO A 14 3.79 6.05 -6.87
N THR A 15 4.34 6.23 -5.66
CA THR A 15 3.81 7.12 -4.64
C THR A 15 4.64 8.39 -4.41
N SER A 16 5.83 8.49 -5.03
CA SER A 16 6.65 9.70 -5.00
C SER A 16 5.94 10.86 -5.71
N GLY A 17 5.59 11.91 -4.95
CA GLY A 17 4.71 12.98 -5.41
C GLY A 17 3.27 12.88 -4.90
N GLY A 18 2.99 11.93 -4.00
CA GLY A 18 1.74 11.83 -3.23
C GLY A 18 0.75 10.79 -3.77
N LEU A 19 -0.05 10.21 -2.87
CA LEU A 19 -1.01 9.14 -3.20
C LEU A 19 -2.08 9.58 -4.20
N VAL A 20 -2.70 10.74 -3.97
CA VAL A 20 -3.77 11.23 -4.84
C VAL A 20 -3.22 11.63 -6.21
N LYS A 21 -2.32 12.62 -6.26
CA LYS A 21 -1.83 13.16 -7.53
C LYS A 21 -1.03 12.13 -8.34
N ARG A 22 -0.10 11.40 -7.71
CA ARG A 22 0.81 10.51 -8.43
C ARG A 22 0.24 9.11 -8.61
N ALA A 23 -0.18 8.46 -7.52
CA ALA A 23 -0.57 7.06 -7.55
C ALA A 23 -1.90 6.88 -8.30
N LEU A 24 -2.94 7.65 -7.96
CA LEU A 24 -4.23 7.56 -8.66
C LEU A 24 -4.19 8.14 -10.07
N GLY A 25 -3.42 9.19 -10.31
CA GLY A 25 -3.21 9.70 -11.67
C GLY A 25 -2.60 8.63 -12.58
N TYR A 26 -1.63 7.86 -12.08
CA TYR A 26 -1.06 6.75 -12.83
C TYR A 26 -2.03 5.58 -12.98
N ALA A 27 -2.73 5.21 -11.91
CA ALA A 27 -3.72 4.12 -11.93
C ALA A 27 -4.79 4.34 -13.01
N GLN A 28 -5.32 5.56 -13.11
CA GLN A 28 -6.29 5.93 -14.14
C GLN A 28 -5.68 5.89 -15.54
N ALA A 29 -4.45 6.38 -15.72
CA ALA A 29 -3.78 6.40 -17.02
C ALA A 29 -3.52 5.00 -17.59
N ILE A 30 -3.43 3.98 -16.73
CA ILE A 30 -3.27 2.58 -17.14
C ILE A 30 -4.55 1.76 -17.01
N GLU A 31 -5.69 2.41 -16.72
CA GLU A 31 -7.00 1.77 -16.52
C GLU A 31 -6.97 0.64 -15.47
N ALA A 32 -6.20 0.83 -14.40
CA ALA A 32 -6.07 -0.18 -13.34
C ALA A 32 -7.36 -0.32 -12.52
N GLU A 33 -7.77 -1.56 -12.30
CA GLU A 33 -8.90 -1.95 -11.42
C GLU A 33 -8.41 -2.34 -10.01
N THR A 34 -7.10 -2.53 -9.85
CA THR A 34 -6.43 -2.76 -8.57
C THR A 34 -5.03 -2.16 -8.59
N ILE A 35 -4.57 -1.66 -7.45
CA ILE A 35 -3.22 -1.11 -7.33
C ILE A 35 -2.52 -1.66 -6.10
N GLN A 36 -1.20 -1.70 -6.18
CA GLN A 36 -0.33 -1.91 -5.04
C GLN A 36 0.56 -0.68 -4.84
N ILE A 37 0.78 -0.28 -3.59
CA ILE A 37 1.55 0.92 -3.24
C ILE A 37 2.52 0.67 -2.09
N PHE A 38 3.59 1.45 -2.02
CA PHE A 38 4.37 1.61 -0.79
C PHE A 38 3.81 2.74 0.06
N ALA A 39 3.56 2.47 1.34
CA ALA A 39 3.14 3.47 2.33
C ALA A 39 4.32 4.23 2.98
N SER A 40 5.56 3.74 2.79
CA SER A 40 6.81 4.35 3.24
C SER A 40 7.93 4.10 2.21
N ASN A 41 9.16 4.54 2.49
CA ASN A 41 10.29 4.23 1.62
C ASN A 41 10.59 2.71 1.69
N PRO A 42 10.48 1.95 0.59
CA PRO A 42 10.68 0.50 0.61
C PRO A 42 12.12 0.06 0.90
N ARG A 43 13.07 1.00 0.85
CA ARG A 43 14.52 0.77 0.99
C ARG A 43 15.08 1.28 2.31
N GLY A 44 14.22 1.65 3.26
CA GLY A 44 14.64 2.14 4.58
C GLY A 44 13.61 1.84 5.65
N TRP A 45 13.99 2.07 6.90
CA TRP A 45 13.15 1.80 8.09
C TRP A 45 12.30 3.00 8.53
N ALA A 46 12.30 4.08 7.75
CA ALA A 46 11.56 5.28 8.08
C ALA A 46 10.04 5.02 8.01
N MET A 47 9.35 5.34 9.10
CA MET A 47 7.90 5.19 9.25
C MET A 47 7.27 6.58 9.44
N PRO A 48 7.05 7.35 8.35
CA PRO A 48 6.55 8.71 8.45
C PRO A 48 5.11 8.72 8.99
N GLU A 49 4.76 9.83 9.64
CA GLU A 49 3.37 10.07 10.04
C GLU A 49 2.46 10.18 8.82
N SER A 50 1.22 9.72 8.99
CA SER A 50 0.19 9.79 7.96
C SER A 50 -0.36 11.21 7.81
N ASN A 51 -0.54 11.66 6.58
CA ASN A 51 -1.36 12.84 6.31
C ASN A 51 -2.83 12.43 6.20
N ARG A 52 -3.59 12.62 7.27
CA ARG A 52 -4.99 12.17 7.38
C ARG A 52 -5.90 12.70 6.28
N ALA A 53 -5.73 13.97 5.89
CA ALA A 53 -6.53 14.58 4.82
C ALA A 53 -6.21 13.96 3.46
N ALA A 54 -4.93 13.73 3.16
CA ALA A 54 -4.52 13.07 1.93
C ALA A 54 -4.95 11.60 1.87
N ASP A 55 -4.91 10.90 3.01
CA ASP A 55 -5.38 9.52 3.12
C ASP A 55 -6.89 9.42 2.90
N GLU A 56 -7.67 10.34 3.47
CA GLU A 56 -9.11 10.41 3.28
C GLU A 56 -9.49 10.67 1.83
N GLU A 57 -8.83 11.63 1.19
CA GLU A 57 -9.04 11.92 -0.22
C GLU A 57 -8.68 10.71 -1.10
N PHE A 58 -7.56 10.04 -0.80
CA PHE A 58 -7.17 8.82 -1.49
C PHE A 58 -8.26 7.74 -1.36
N ARG A 59 -8.76 7.47 -0.15
CA ARG A 59 -9.84 6.49 0.11
C ARG A 59 -11.10 6.80 -0.68
N ASN A 60 -11.53 8.06 -0.68
CA ASN A 60 -12.74 8.49 -1.37
C ASN A 60 -12.61 8.30 -2.89
N GLN A 61 -11.45 8.64 -3.46
CA GLN A 61 -11.22 8.51 -4.90
C GLN A 61 -11.09 7.04 -5.34
N VAL A 62 -10.36 6.19 -4.62
CA VAL A 62 -10.28 4.76 -4.99
C VAL A 62 -11.65 4.09 -4.92
N ALA A 63 -12.49 4.47 -3.94
CA ALA A 63 -13.85 3.95 -3.83
C ALA A 63 -14.73 4.43 -5.00
N ALA A 64 -14.64 5.71 -5.37
CA ALA A 64 -15.40 6.27 -6.50
C ALA A 64 -14.99 5.66 -7.85
N LEU A 65 -13.72 5.30 -8.00
CA LEU A 65 -13.17 4.66 -9.20
C LEU A 65 -13.32 3.14 -9.21
N ASP A 66 -13.87 2.56 -8.13
CA ASP A 66 -13.91 1.10 -7.91
C ASP A 66 -12.52 0.46 -8.10
N ILE A 67 -11.49 1.01 -7.45
CA ILE A 67 -10.11 0.49 -7.46
C ILE A 67 -9.79 -0.14 -6.10
N THR A 68 -9.38 -1.41 -6.09
CA THR A 68 -8.89 -2.06 -4.87
C THR A 68 -7.43 -1.71 -4.61
N THR A 69 -7.05 -1.49 -3.35
CA THR A 69 -5.69 -1.14 -2.98
C THR A 69 -5.06 -2.20 -2.08
N TYR A 70 -3.77 -2.47 -2.30
CA TYR A 70 -2.90 -3.25 -1.41
C TYR A 70 -1.67 -2.41 -1.03
N VAL A 71 -1.19 -2.55 0.19
CA VAL A 71 0.10 -1.99 0.58
C VAL A 71 1.16 -3.08 0.43
N HIS A 72 2.26 -2.80 -0.26
CA HIS A 72 3.44 -3.65 -0.17
C HIS A 72 4.31 -3.15 0.97
N ALA A 73 4.74 -4.02 1.86
CA ALA A 73 5.65 -3.65 2.94
C ALA A 73 7.08 -3.47 2.40
N PRO A 74 7.98 -2.73 3.09
CA PRO A 74 9.37 -2.61 2.69
C PRO A 74 10.05 -3.97 2.51
N PHE A 75 10.83 -4.13 1.45
CA PHE A 75 11.53 -5.39 1.16
C PHE A 75 12.71 -5.67 2.11
N LEU A 76 13.01 -4.74 3.02
CA LEU A 76 13.98 -4.95 4.10
C LEU A 76 13.46 -5.88 5.19
N ILE A 77 12.13 -6.04 5.30
CA ILE A 77 11.51 -6.91 6.30
C ILE A 77 12.02 -8.34 6.11
N ASN A 78 12.57 -8.89 7.18
CA ASN A 78 12.96 -10.29 7.31
C ASN A 78 12.61 -10.77 8.72
N LEU A 79 11.39 -11.30 8.88
CA LEU A 79 10.90 -11.85 10.16
C LEU A 79 11.61 -13.15 10.58
N GLY A 80 12.38 -13.76 9.67
CA GLY A 80 13.26 -14.89 9.95
C GLY A 80 14.73 -14.50 10.13
N SER A 81 15.03 -13.21 10.29
CA SER A 81 16.42 -12.74 10.39
C SER A 81 17.14 -13.32 11.61
N PRO A 82 18.40 -13.78 11.47
CA PRO A 82 19.22 -14.21 12.60
C PRO A 82 19.77 -13.02 13.42
N THR A 83 19.68 -11.80 12.88
CA THR A 83 20.13 -10.58 13.56
C THR A 83 18.96 -9.93 14.27
N GLU A 84 19.06 -9.79 15.59
CA GLU A 84 18.03 -9.19 16.46
C GLU A 84 17.57 -7.82 15.96
N GLY A 85 18.50 -6.91 15.67
CA GLY A 85 18.13 -5.57 15.18
C GLY A 85 17.37 -5.59 13.85
N THR A 86 17.61 -6.56 12.96
CA THR A 86 16.82 -6.70 11.73
C THR A 86 15.44 -7.28 12.04
N TYR A 87 15.35 -8.25 12.95
CA TYR A 87 14.09 -8.85 13.38
C TYR A 87 13.16 -7.79 14.02
N GLU A 88 13.68 -6.99 14.95
CA GLU A 88 12.93 -5.91 15.61
C GLU A 88 12.44 -4.85 14.61
N ASN A 89 13.32 -4.39 13.72
CA ASN A 89 12.93 -3.45 12.65
C ASN A 89 11.87 -4.06 11.71
N SER A 90 11.94 -5.37 11.46
CA SER A 90 10.98 -6.10 10.64
C SER A 90 9.61 -6.19 11.30
N LEU A 91 9.55 -6.45 12.61
CA LEU A 91 8.32 -6.42 13.39
C LEU A 91 7.66 -5.03 13.34
N ALA A 92 8.43 -3.98 13.65
CA ALA A 92 7.93 -2.61 13.64
C ALA A 92 7.42 -2.19 12.26
N SER A 93 8.15 -2.54 11.20
CA SER A 93 7.75 -2.23 9.81
C SER A 93 6.54 -3.03 9.35
N THR A 94 6.38 -4.26 9.84
CA THR A 94 5.20 -5.09 9.60
C THR A 94 3.98 -4.47 10.25
N GLU A 95 4.07 -4.11 11.53
CA GLU A 95 3.01 -3.43 12.26
C GLU A 95 2.60 -2.12 11.56
N TYR A 96 3.59 -1.30 11.18
CA TYR A 96 3.34 -0.07 10.44
C TYR A 96 2.63 -0.32 9.12
N SER A 97 3.06 -1.32 8.33
CA SER A 97 2.45 -1.65 7.03
C SER A 97 1.00 -2.10 7.19
N LEU A 98 0.68 -2.89 8.22
CA LEU A 98 -0.68 -3.30 8.54
C LEU A 98 -1.54 -2.11 9.01
N LYS A 99 -1.01 -1.25 9.89
CA LYS A 99 -1.67 -0.02 10.34
C LYS A 99 -2.00 0.88 9.16
N ARG A 100 -1.01 1.16 8.30
CA ARG A 100 -1.19 1.99 7.09
C ARG A 100 -2.18 1.38 6.11
N SER A 101 -2.19 0.06 5.94
CA SER A 101 -3.19 -0.62 5.11
C SER A 101 -4.61 -0.29 5.56
N ARG A 102 -4.87 -0.41 6.87
CA ARG A 102 -6.17 -0.05 7.46
C ARG A 102 -6.49 1.43 7.24
N GLU A 103 -5.54 2.32 7.54
CA GLU A 103 -5.74 3.77 7.41
C GLU A 103 -6.00 4.21 5.96
N LEU A 104 -5.43 3.52 4.98
CA LEU A 104 -5.63 3.79 3.56
C LEU A 104 -6.82 3.04 2.95
N GLY A 105 -7.55 2.24 3.74
CA GLY A 105 -8.65 1.41 3.22
C GLY A 105 -8.18 0.30 2.28
N ALA A 106 -6.90 -0.08 2.34
CA ALA A 106 -6.35 -1.19 1.57
C ALA A 106 -6.86 -2.53 2.12
N LEU A 107 -6.98 -3.53 1.24
CA LEU A 107 -7.48 -4.86 1.60
C LEU A 107 -6.47 -5.68 2.41
N GLY A 108 -5.19 -5.32 2.38
CA GLY A 108 -4.14 -5.95 3.16
C GLY A 108 -2.75 -5.41 2.87
N ALA A 109 -1.79 -5.96 3.60
CA ALA A 109 -0.37 -5.76 3.38
C ALA A 109 0.27 -7.00 2.76
N VAL A 110 1.09 -6.82 1.74
CA VAL A 110 1.94 -7.87 1.15
C VAL A 110 3.29 -7.86 1.83
N ILE A 111 3.69 -9.01 2.35
CA ILE A 111 4.96 -9.29 3.03
C ILE A 111 5.50 -10.59 2.41
N HIS A 112 6.82 -10.67 2.21
CA HIS A 112 7.47 -11.86 1.68
C HIS A 112 7.63 -12.95 2.74
#